data_AF-A0A929EDU7-F1
#
_entry.id   AF-A0A929EDU7-F1
#
_cell.length_a   1.000
_cell.length_b   1.000
_cell.length_c   1.000
_cell.angle_alpha   90.00
_cell.angle_beta   90.00
_cell.angle_gamma   90.00
#
_symmetry.space_group_name_H-M   'P 1'
#
loop_
_entity.id
_entity.type
_entity.pdbx_description
1 polymer ?
#
loop_
_entity_poly.entity_id
_entity_poly.type
_entity_poly.pdbx_seq_one_letter_code
_entity_poly.pdbx_strand_id
1 'polypeptide(L)'
;MENELRAKAKELLESGDVAVVIGYGYNRKKTRVTPVFITDPAETDKLVFNALCVNNLSIYLTRKYRDVQKIGRPAIVAKGCDIKNIVVLITEGQVKREDVHIIGVTCEGVAYKQELLKEELVPEIMPVKCHNCDVRNPHISDTIVGEKSDFTPPEEPTGMVFDKIKQIDAMSP
;
A
#
# COMPACT_ATOMS: atom_id res chain seq x y z
N MET A 1 12.04 7.75 -3.33
CA MET A 1 10.78 6.99 -3.32
C MET A 1 9.72 7.54 -4.30
N GLU A 2 9.12 8.72 -4.10
CA GLU A 2 8.01 9.17 -5.00
C GLU A 2 8.42 9.30 -6.46
N ASN A 3 9.56 9.96 -6.75
CA ASN A 3 10.07 10.07 -8.13
C ASN A 3 10.43 8.72 -8.76
N GLU A 4 10.93 7.79 -7.94
CA GLU A 4 11.27 6.43 -8.37
C GLU A 4 10.01 5.63 -8.73
N LEU A 5 8.95 5.75 -7.91
CA LEU A 5 7.63 5.18 -8.20
C LEU A 5 7.08 5.72 -9.52
N ARG A 6 7.15 7.04 -9.72
CA ARG A 6 6.69 7.70 -10.96
C ARG A 6 7.46 7.24 -12.17
N ALA A 7 8.79 7.20 -12.07
CA ALA A 7 9.66 6.73 -13.14
C ALA A 7 9.34 5.28 -13.52
N LYS A 8 9.17 4.39 -12.53
CA LYS A 8 8.84 2.99 -12.81
C LYS A 8 7.44 2.82 -13.40
N ALA A 9 6.45 3.54 -12.87
CA ALA A 9 5.10 3.53 -13.43
C ALA A 9 5.08 4.02 -14.88
N LYS A 10 5.86 5.06 -15.19
CA LYS A 10 6.02 5.62 -16.54
C LYS A 10 6.65 4.61 -17.49
N GLU A 11 7.76 3.99 -17.08
CA GLU A 11 8.45 2.94 -17.86
C GLU A 11 7.49 1.77 -18.21
N LEU A 12 6.71 1.31 -17.24
CA LEU A 12 5.76 0.19 -17.45
C LEU A 12 4.62 0.55 -18.41
N LEU A 13 4.13 1.79 -18.36
CA LEU A 13 3.10 2.27 -19.29
C LEU A 13 3.66 2.53 -20.69
N GLU A 14 4.85 3.14 -20.81
CA GLU A 14 5.49 3.42 -22.12
C GLU A 14 5.92 2.15 -22.85
N SER A 15 6.37 1.13 -22.11
CA SER A 15 6.71 -0.18 -22.68
C SER A 15 5.49 -1.01 -23.08
N GLY A 16 4.28 -0.65 -22.59
CA GLY A 16 3.06 -1.42 -22.80
C GLY A 16 2.99 -2.73 -22.01
N ASP A 17 3.91 -2.97 -21.06
CA ASP A 17 3.86 -4.14 -20.16
C ASP A 17 2.57 -4.15 -19.32
N VAL A 18 2.08 -2.95 -19.01
CA VAL A 18 0.80 -2.70 -18.33
C VAL A 18 0.01 -1.62 -19.04
N ALA A 19 -1.31 -1.72 -19.00
CA ALA A 19 -2.23 -0.74 -19.61
C ALA A 19 -2.74 0.31 -18.61
N VAL A 20 -2.62 0.02 -17.30
CA VAL A 20 -3.09 0.91 -16.23
C VAL A 20 -2.27 0.72 -14.97
N VAL A 21 -1.91 1.81 -14.31
CA VAL A 21 -1.29 1.80 -12.98
C VAL A 21 -2.33 2.23 -11.95
N ILE A 22 -2.65 1.33 -11.01
CA ILE A 22 -3.50 1.60 -9.85
C ILE A 22 -2.59 2.03 -8.71
N GLY A 23 -2.67 3.30 -8.35
CA GLY A 23 -1.82 3.89 -7.32
C GLY A 23 -2.58 4.84 -6.41
N TYR A 24 -1.82 5.69 -5.73
CA TYR A 24 -2.36 6.71 -4.84
C TYR A 24 -2.12 8.08 -5.44
N GLY A 25 -3.09 8.99 -5.32
CA GLY A 25 -2.98 10.36 -5.79
C GLY A 25 -3.74 11.30 -4.86
N TYR A 26 -3.39 12.57 -4.87
CA TYR A 26 -4.15 13.56 -4.13
C TYR A 26 -5.53 13.77 -4.74
N ASN A 27 -6.54 13.98 -3.88
CA ASN A 27 -7.80 14.53 -4.32
C ASN A 27 -7.60 15.94 -4.88
N ARG A 28 -8.61 16.48 -5.58
CA ARG A 28 -8.55 17.81 -6.20
C ARG A 28 -8.14 18.94 -5.23
N LYS A 29 -8.48 18.83 -3.94
CA LYS A 29 -8.15 19.83 -2.91
C LYS A 29 -6.81 19.58 -2.21
N LYS A 30 -6.07 18.53 -2.57
CA LYS A 30 -4.83 18.07 -1.93
C LYS A 30 -4.94 17.88 -0.41
N THR A 31 -6.13 17.55 0.08
CA THR A 31 -6.39 17.31 1.51
C THR A 31 -6.35 15.83 1.88
N ARG A 32 -6.53 14.96 0.90
CA ARG A 32 -6.61 13.51 1.09
C ARG A 32 -5.94 12.78 -0.04
N VAL A 33 -5.45 11.58 0.25
CA VAL A 33 -4.91 10.67 -0.75
C VAL A 33 -5.95 9.61 -1.07
N THR A 34 -6.30 9.49 -2.34
CA THR A 34 -7.31 8.56 -2.85
C THR A 34 -6.70 7.66 -3.92
N PRO A 35 -7.31 6.50 -4.20
CA PRO A 35 -6.89 5.68 -5.33
C PRO A 35 -6.99 6.46 -6.65
N VAL A 36 -6.00 6.28 -7.52
CA VAL A 36 -5.97 6.83 -8.88
C VAL A 36 -5.62 5.74 -9.89
N PHE A 37 -6.12 5.89 -11.11
CA PHE A 37 -5.89 4.99 -12.23
C PHE A 37 -5.19 5.80 -13.31
N ILE A 38 -3.95 5.45 -13.63
CA ILE A 38 -3.14 6.16 -14.60
C ILE A 38 -2.98 5.28 -15.83
N THR A 39 -3.46 5.74 -16.97
CA THR A 39 -3.33 5.06 -18.27
C THR A 39 -2.42 5.81 -19.23
N ASP A 40 -2.24 7.11 -19.03
CA ASP A 40 -1.32 7.95 -19.79
C ASP A 40 0.00 8.10 -19.02
N PRO A 41 1.16 7.70 -19.59
CA PRO A 41 2.47 7.90 -18.98
C PRO A 41 2.74 9.35 -18.54
N ALA A 42 2.18 10.35 -19.22
CA ALA A 42 2.34 11.76 -18.88
C ALA A 42 1.63 12.15 -17.57
N GLU A 43 0.69 11.32 -17.09
CA GLU A 43 -0.05 11.58 -15.86
C GLU A 43 0.54 10.89 -14.62
N THR A 44 1.69 10.22 -14.77
CA THR A 44 2.37 9.54 -13.66
C THR A 44 2.77 10.48 -12.54
N ASP A 45 2.95 11.77 -12.81
CA ASP A 45 3.17 12.81 -11.78
C ASP A 45 2.03 12.94 -10.76
N LYS A 46 0.84 12.41 -11.05
CA LYS A 46 -0.26 12.35 -10.08
C LYS A 46 -0.03 11.31 -8.98
N LEU A 47 0.86 10.35 -9.19
CA LEU A 47 1.19 9.32 -8.21
C LEU A 47 1.93 9.93 -7.03
N VAL A 48 1.49 9.58 -5.84
CA VAL A 48 2.10 10.00 -4.58
C VAL A 48 2.23 8.81 -3.66
N PHE A 49 3.23 8.83 -2.79
CA PHE A 49 3.32 7.81 -1.75
C PHE A 49 3.87 8.39 -0.45
N ASN A 50 3.02 8.40 0.59
CA ASN A 50 3.31 8.94 1.91
C ASN A 50 2.38 8.30 2.97
N ALA A 51 2.46 8.78 4.21
CA ALA A 51 1.67 8.25 5.33
C ALA A 51 0.14 8.40 5.19
N LEU A 52 -0.36 9.17 4.22
CA LEU A 52 -1.80 9.27 3.89
C LEU A 52 -2.29 8.11 3.01
N CYS A 53 -1.40 7.26 2.48
CA CYS A 53 -1.72 6.11 1.62
C CYS A 53 -2.37 4.93 2.39
N VAL A 54 -3.43 5.22 3.14
CA VAL A 54 -4.14 4.30 4.05
C VAL A 54 -4.98 3.24 3.33
N ASN A 55 -5.43 3.55 2.10
CA ASN A 55 -6.34 2.69 1.37
C ASN A 55 -5.65 1.38 0.96
N ASN A 56 -6.40 0.27 0.99
CA ASN A 56 -5.94 -0.98 0.40
C ASN A 56 -6.38 -1.01 -1.08
N LEU A 57 -5.42 -0.97 -2.01
CA LEU A 57 -5.72 -0.99 -3.44
C LEU A 57 -6.06 -2.40 -3.95
N SER A 58 -5.78 -3.47 -3.20
CA SER A 58 -6.07 -4.85 -3.63
C SER A 58 -7.56 -5.08 -3.88
N ILE A 59 -8.44 -4.23 -3.33
CA ILE A 59 -9.88 -4.28 -3.58
C ILE A 59 -10.23 -4.16 -5.07
N TYR A 60 -9.39 -3.48 -5.86
CA TYR A 60 -9.61 -3.32 -7.29
C TYR A 60 -9.30 -4.58 -8.10
N LEU A 61 -8.65 -5.56 -7.48
CA LEU A 61 -8.42 -6.89 -8.03
C LEU A 61 -9.51 -7.91 -7.61
N THR A 62 -10.59 -7.44 -6.98
CA THR A 62 -11.73 -8.29 -6.59
C THR A 62 -12.94 -8.05 -7.52
N ARG A 63 -14.05 -7.51 -7.00
CA ARG A 63 -15.30 -7.25 -7.75
C ARG A 63 -15.11 -6.30 -8.93
N LYS A 64 -14.14 -5.39 -8.85
CA LYS A 64 -13.84 -4.39 -9.90
C LYS A 64 -12.78 -4.87 -10.88
N TYR A 65 -12.23 -6.07 -10.70
CA TYR A 65 -11.14 -6.56 -11.52
C TYR A 65 -11.50 -6.68 -12.99
N ARG A 66 -12.72 -7.14 -13.29
CA ARG A 66 -13.23 -7.21 -14.67
C ARG A 66 -13.26 -5.84 -15.36
N ASP A 67 -13.54 -4.77 -14.62
CA ASP A 67 -13.53 -3.42 -15.19
C ASP A 67 -12.09 -2.94 -15.45
N VAL A 68 -11.15 -3.29 -14.57
CA VAL A 68 -9.72 -3.04 -14.75
C VAL A 68 -9.18 -3.81 -15.95
N GLN A 69 -9.52 -5.09 -16.10
CA GLN A 69 -9.08 -5.96 -17.20
C GLN A 69 -9.57 -5.48 -18.57
N LYS A 70 -10.70 -4.76 -18.65
CA LYS A 70 -11.16 -4.13 -19.90
C LYS A 70 -10.19 -3.06 -20.40
N ILE A 71 -9.44 -2.43 -19.49
CA ILE A 71 -8.38 -1.46 -19.83
C ILE A 71 -7.14 -2.24 -20.29
N GLY A 72 -6.80 -3.31 -19.56
CA GLY A 72 -5.73 -4.26 -19.88
C GLY A 72 -5.07 -4.77 -18.61
N ARG A 73 -3.85 -5.31 -18.73
CA ARG A 73 -3.07 -5.80 -17.59
C ARG A 73 -2.73 -4.64 -16.64
N PRO A 74 -3.15 -4.68 -15.36
CA PRO A 74 -2.83 -3.62 -14.41
C PRO A 74 -1.46 -3.80 -13.73
N ALA A 75 -0.80 -2.68 -13.47
CA ALA A 75 0.15 -2.55 -12.37
C ALA A 75 -0.57 -2.05 -11.11
N ILE A 76 -0.20 -2.55 -9.94
CA ILE A 76 -0.74 -2.12 -8.65
C ILE A 76 0.38 -1.70 -7.71
N VAL A 77 0.28 -0.49 -7.15
CA VAL A 77 1.19 0.00 -6.10
C VAL A 77 0.74 -0.58 -4.77
N ALA A 78 1.57 -1.43 -4.16
CA ALA A 78 1.17 -2.24 -3.01
C ALA A 78 2.18 -2.14 -1.86
N LYS A 79 1.67 -1.80 -0.67
CA LYS A 79 2.42 -1.93 0.59
C LYS A 79 2.55 -3.41 0.94
N GLY A 80 3.51 -3.80 1.77
CA GLY A 80 3.66 -5.23 2.15
C GLY A 80 2.38 -5.87 2.73
N CYS A 81 1.57 -5.11 3.46
CA CYS A 81 0.26 -5.59 3.94
C CYS A 81 -0.81 -5.69 2.84
N ASP A 82 -0.75 -4.86 1.80
CA ASP A 82 -1.62 -4.99 0.62
C ASP A 82 -1.19 -6.19 -0.24
N ILE A 83 0.12 -6.43 -0.36
CA ILE A 83 0.70 -7.59 -1.05
C ILE A 83 0.22 -8.90 -0.41
N LYS A 84 0.19 -8.99 0.92
CA LYS A 84 -0.38 -10.16 1.62
C LYS A 84 -1.81 -10.46 1.12
N ASN A 85 -2.64 -9.43 0.91
CA ASN A 85 -3.99 -9.61 0.35
C ASN A 85 -3.95 -10.06 -1.12
N ILE A 86 -3.08 -9.47 -1.95
CA ILE A 86 -2.92 -9.86 -3.36
C ILE A 86 -2.49 -11.33 -3.47
N VAL A 87 -1.56 -11.78 -2.62
CA VAL A 87 -1.13 -13.18 -2.56
C VAL A 87 -2.30 -14.10 -2.24
N VAL A 88 -3.15 -13.76 -1.27
CA VAL A 88 -4.37 -14.53 -0.96
C VAL A 88 -5.28 -14.61 -2.19
N LEU A 89 -5.53 -13.49 -2.88
CA LEU A 89 -6.34 -13.48 -4.11
C LEU A 89 -5.76 -14.40 -5.20
N ILE A 90 -4.44 -14.47 -5.31
CA ILE A 90 -3.76 -15.35 -6.26
C ILE A 90 -3.88 -16.82 -5.82
N THR A 91 -3.63 -17.11 -4.55
CA THR A 91 -3.71 -18.48 -4.00
C THR A 91 -5.13 -19.04 -4.08
N GLU A 92 -6.15 -18.21 -3.88
CA GLU A 92 -7.56 -18.58 -4.04
C GLU A 92 -8.03 -18.62 -5.51
N GLY A 93 -7.17 -18.29 -6.47
CA GLY A 93 -7.48 -18.31 -7.90
C GLY A 93 -8.42 -17.20 -8.37
N GLN A 94 -8.62 -16.14 -7.56
CA GLN A 94 -9.41 -14.97 -7.98
C GLN A 94 -8.65 -14.11 -9.00
N VAL A 95 -7.32 -14.13 -8.93
CA VAL A 95 -6.40 -13.38 -9.79
C VAL A 95 -5.28 -14.33 -10.24
N LYS A 96 -4.91 -14.33 -11.52
CA LYS A 96 -3.71 -15.04 -11.96
C LYS A 96 -2.48 -14.17 -11.72
N ARG A 97 -1.36 -14.78 -11.32
CA ARG A 97 -0.13 -14.05 -10.97
C ARG A 97 0.41 -13.22 -12.13
N GLU A 98 0.33 -13.77 -13.34
CA GLU A 98 0.78 -13.18 -14.59
C GLU A 98 -0.07 -11.98 -15.03
N ASP A 99 -1.34 -11.92 -14.61
CA ASP A 99 -2.29 -10.89 -15.03
C ASP A 99 -2.12 -9.56 -14.25
N VAL A 100 -1.24 -9.51 -13.25
CA VAL A 100 -1.01 -8.30 -12.43
C VAL A 100 0.48 -8.06 -12.24
N HIS A 101 0.93 -6.83 -12.47
CA HIS A 101 2.26 -6.37 -12.11
C HIS A 101 2.21 -5.71 -10.72
N ILE A 102 2.99 -6.18 -9.75
CA ILE A 102 2.99 -5.68 -8.38
C ILE A 102 4.19 -4.74 -8.19
N ILE A 103 3.92 -3.45 -8.03
CA ILE A 103 4.92 -2.45 -7.64
C ILE A 103 4.92 -2.37 -6.11
N GLY A 104 5.83 -3.10 -5.48
CA GLY A 104 6.03 -3.08 -4.03
C GLY A 104 6.66 -1.76 -3.59
N VAL A 105 6.13 -1.19 -2.50
CA VAL A 105 6.69 0.02 -1.89
C VAL A 105 7.10 -0.25 -0.45
N THR A 106 8.30 0.19 -0.07
CA THR A 106 8.73 0.16 1.33
C THR A 106 7.90 1.15 2.14
N CYS A 107 7.43 0.75 3.31
CA CYS A 107 6.38 1.46 4.03
C CYS A 107 6.70 1.59 5.51
N GLU A 108 6.91 2.83 5.97
CA GLU A 108 7.17 3.17 7.38
C GLU A 108 5.92 3.23 8.28
N GLY A 109 4.78 2.85 7.73
CA GLY A 109 3.48 2.96 8.39
C GLY A 109 2.61 4.02 7.72
N VAL A 110 1.36 4.07 8.16
CA VAL A 110 0.35 4.99 7.64
C VAL A 110 -0.46 5.54 8.80
N ALA A 111 -1.10 6.70 8.61
CA ALA A 111 -2.02 7.23 9.60
C ALA A 111 -3.26 6.32 9.72
N TYR A 112 -3.81 6.17 10.92
CA TYR A 112 -5.05 5.45 11.18
C TYR A 112 -6.24 6.12 10.47
N LYS A 113 -6.24 7.45 10.47
CA LYS A 113 -7.15 8.32 9.72
C LYS A 113 -6.32 9.43 9.08
N GLN A 114 -6.55 9.71 7.79
CA GLN A 114 -5.76 10.71 7.06
C GLN A 114 -5.81 12.10 7.71
N GLU A 115 -6.92 12.44 8.34
CA GLU A 115 -7.17 13.71 9.01
C GLU A 115 -6.30 13.93 10.26
N LEU A 116 -5.73 12.86 10.81
CA LEU A 116 -4.86 12.93 11.99
C LEU A 116 -3.43 13.31 11.61
N LEU A 117 -3.04 13.10 10.36
CA LEU A 117 -1.71 13.47 9.89
C LEU A 117 -1.67 14.98 9.62
N LYS A 118 -0.83 15.69 10.37
CA LYS A 118 -0.60 17.14 10.20
C LYS A 118 0.69 17.39 9.44
N GLU A 119 1.82 17.10 10.08
CA GLU A 119 3.15 17.31 9.52
C GLU A 119 3.87 15.98 9.36
N GLU A 120 4.00 15.23 10.46
CA GLU A 120 4.74 13.98 10.49
C GLU A 120 3.91 12.82 11.05
N LEU A 121 4.31 11.61 10.67
CA LEU A 121 3.71 10.38 11.17
C LEU A 121 4.30 10.05 12.53
N VAL A 122 3.46 10.09 13.56
CA VAL A 122 3.83 9.70 14.93
C VAL A 122 3.13 8.40 15.34
N PRO A 123 3.70 7.60 16.26
CA PRO A 123 3.12 6.32 16.70
C PRO A 123 1.67 6.41 17.15
N GLU A 124 1.27 7.48 17.83
CA GLU A 124 -0.07 7.62 18.43
C GLU A 124 -1.19 7.69 17.39
N ILE A 125 -0.86 8.11 16.17
CA ILE A 125 -1.81 8.20 15.06
C ILE A 125 -1.67 7.03 14.08
N MET A 126 -0.79 6.05 14.35
CA MET A 126 -0.66 4.83 13.55
C MET A 126 -1.70 3.79 13.98
N PRO A 127 -2.16 2.92 13.06
CA PRO A 127 -2.96 1.77 13.44
C PRO A 127 -2.08 0.73 14.16
N VAL A 128 -2.65 -0.03 15.10
CA VAL A 128 -1.97 -1.09 15.87
C VAL A 128 -1.16 -2.05 14.99
N LYS A 129 -1.67 -2.39 13.79
CA LYS A 129 -0.96 -3.26 12.84
C LYS A 129 0.36 -2.69 12.31
N CYS A 130 0.53 -1.36 12.26
CA CYS A 130 1.77 -0.73 11.80
C CYS A 130 2.87 -0.72 12.87
N HIS A 131 2.50 -0.72 14.15
CA HIS A 131 3.45 -0.88 15.27
C HIS A 131 4.09 -2.27 15.30
N ASN A 132 3.40 -3.26 14.74
CA ASN A 132 3.80 -4.67 14.77
C ASN A 132 4.04 -5.21 13.36
N CYS A 133 4.39 -4.33 12.41
CA CYS A 133 4.49 -4.69 11.00
C CYS A 133 5.75 -5.50 10.72
N ASP A 134 5.58 -6.72 10.21
CA ASP A 134 6.63 -7.63 9.75
C ASP A 134 6.95 -7.50 8.25
N VAL A 135 6.20 -6.65 7.54
CA VAL A 135 6.28 -6.49 6.07
C VAL A 135 6.45 -5.03 5.64
N ARG A 136 7.25 -4.26 6.37
CA ARG A 136 7.65 -2.90 5.91
C ARG A 136 8.44 -2.96 4.61
N ASN A 137 9.20 -4.04 4.42
CA ASN A 137 9.89 -4.37 3.20
C ASN A 137 9.04 -5.39 2.41
N PRO A 138 8.56 -5.07 1.20
CA PRO A 138 7.89 -6.02 0.33
C PRO A 138 8.77 -7.24 0.02
N HIS A 139 8.23 -8.45 0.21
CA HIS A 139 8.93 -9.70 -0.14
C HIS A 139 8.51 -10.29 -1.48
N ILE A 140 7.24 -10.08 -1.87
CA ILE A 140 6.64 -10.69 -3.06
C ILE A 140 6.10 -9.56 -3.95
N SER A 141 6.94 -9.07 -4.85
CA SER A 141 6.58 -8.03 -5.83
C SER A 141 7.45 -8.17 -7.09
N ASP A 142 6.98 -7.63 -8.22
CA ASP A 142 7.74 -7.60 -9.47
C ASP A 142 8.85 -6.55 -9.43
N THR A 143 8.54 -5.38 -8.83
CA THR A 143 9.52 -4.32 -8.56
C THR A 143 9.37 -3.84 -7.12
N ILE A 144 10.47 -3.44 -6.50
CA ILE A 144 10.47 -2.77 -5.18
C ILE A 144 10.95 -1.34 -5.39
N VAL A 145 10.22 -0.39 -4.79
CA VAL A 145 10.53 1.04 -4.81
C VAL A 145 10.69 1.53 -3.38
N GLY A 146 11.74 2.33 -3.15
CA GLY A 146 12.06 2.88 -1.84
C GLY A 146 13.18 2.13 -1.12
N GLU A 147 13.75 2.80 -0.14
CA GLU A 147 14.87 2.26 0.65
C GLU A 147 14.37 1.20 1.62
N LYS A 148 15.25 0.21 1.87
CA LYS A 148 14.95 -0.87 2.81
C LYS A 148 14.78 -0.27 4.21
N SER A 149 13.65 -0.58 4.84
CA SER A 149 13.38 -0.24 6.23
C SER A 149 14.20 -1.13 7.16
N ASP A 150 14.85 -0.53 8.14
CA ASP A 150 15.54 -1.23 9.23
C ASP A 150 14.61 -1.54 10.41
N PHE A 151 13.33 -1.17 10.29
CA PHE A 151 12.34 -1.46 11.32
C PHE A 151 12.21 -2.97 11.54
N THR A 152 12.39 -3.36 12.79
CA THR A 152 12.09 -4.71 13.26
C THR A 152 10.88 -4.63 14.16
N PRO A 153 9.83 -5.44 13.95
CA PRO A 153 8.70 -5.48 14.86
C PRO A 153 9.19 -5.83 16.28
N PRO A 154 8.60 -5.21 17.32
CA PRO A 154 8.99 -5.47 18.70
C PRO A 154 8.72 -6.93 19.09
N GLU A 155 9.52 -7.48 20.00
CA GLU A 155 9.36 -8.86 20.49
C GLU A 155 7.99 -9.08 21.13
N GLU A 156 7.50 -8.10 21.89
CA GLU A 156 6.15 -8.07 22.40
C GLU A 156 5.27 -7.14 21.57
N PRO A 157 4.03 -7.53 21.24
CA PRO A 157 3.11 -6.66 20.53
C PRO A 157 2.83 -5.36 21.28
N THR A 158 2.87 -4.25 20.55
CA THR A 158 2.70 -2.89 21.09
C THR A 158 1.47 -2.18 20.51
N GLY A 159 0.97 -1.21 21.26
CA GLY A 159 -0.15 -0.34 20.86
C GLY A 159 -1.36 -0.50 21.77
N MET A 160 -2.28 0.47 21.67
CA MET A 160 -3.38 0.67 22.64
C MET A 160 -4.20 -0.58 22.97
N VAL A 161 -4.40 -1.49 22.00
CA VAL A 161 -5.15 -2.74 22.23
C VAL A 161 -4.36 -3.67 23.16
N PHE A 162 -3.07 -3.83 22.94
CA PHE A 162 -2.20 -4.69 23.75
C PHE A 162 -1.95 -4.10 25.14
N ASP A 163 -1.82 -2.77 25.23
CA ASP A 163 -1.71 -2.08 26.53
C ASP A 163 -2.96 -2.32 27.39
N LYS A 164 -4.14 -2.30 26.76
CA LYS A 164 -5.41 -2.58 27.43
C LYS A 164 -5.56 -4.05 27.83
N ILE A 165 -5.07 -4.99 27.00
CA ILE A 165 -5.04 -6.42 27.35
C ILE A 165 -4.17 -6.62 28.60
N LYS A 166 -2.95 -6.06 28.63
CA LYS A 166 -2.05 -6.13 29.80
C LYS A 166 -2.69 -5.57 31.07
N GLN A 167 -3.43 -4.47 30.96
CA GLN A 167 -4.18 -3.91 32.09
C GLN A 167 -5.27 -4.86 32.60
N ILE A 168 -6.05 -5.47 31.70
CA ILE A 168 -7.11 -6.41 32.07
C ILE A 168 -6.51 -7.67 32.72
N ASP A 169 -5.43 -8.21 32.16
CA ASP A 169 -4.76 -9.40 32.70
C ASP A 169 -4.23 -9.14 34.12
N ALA A 170 -3.68 -7.94 34.37
CA ALA A 170 -3.21 -7.51 35.70
C ALA A 170 -4.35 -7.25 36.72
N MET A 171 -5.60 -7.15 36.25
CA MET A 171 -6.79 -6.98 37.10
C MET A 171 -7.46 -8.31 37.47
N SER A 172 -6.92 -9.46 37.02
CA SER A 172 -7.43 -10.77 37.45
C SER A 172 -7.16 -11.00 38.96
N PRO A 173 -8.12 -11.56 39.70
CA PRO A 173 -8.17 -11.57 41.17
C PRO A 173 -7.09 -12.42 41.85
#